data_AF-A0A6I3L653-F1
#
_entry.id   AF-A0A6I3L653-F1
#
_cell.length_a   1.000
_cell.length_b   1.000
_cell.length_c   1.000
_cell.angle_alpha   90.00
_cell.angle_beta   90.00
_cell.angle_gamma   90.00
#
_symmetry.space_group_name_H-M   'P 1'
#
loop_
_entity.id
_entity.type
_entity.pdbx_description
1 polymer ?
#
loop_
_entity_poly.entity_id
_entity_poly.type
_entity_poly.pdbx_seq_one_letter_code
_entity_poly.pdbx_strand_id
1 'polypeptide(L)'
;MASEHGFLLPAPRFEPPLQRCRRGPEPDRRAPDPGPHRLPAATSGRAPGCRNRVDRKSTSRSSGPAGLQRVLRSSHAVKTRDSDECNTAARQFAGQALRVALEVLDGRRPPGQLSPLAEPAVVASVRTLAGAGRLPGRELGSATLTRVYVIMAEPGKAEVCAGYDRGGRHFALAASIVRGRSGWRLAAFRVC
;
A
#
# COMPACT_ATOMS: atom_id res chain seq x y z
N MET A 1 30.13 -37.93 25.03
CA MET A 1 28.70 -38.10 24.68
C MET A 1 27.90 -37.10 25.51
N ALA A 2 27.29 -36.10 24.87
CA ALA A 2 26.03 -35.45 25.24
C ALA A 2 25.80 -34.27 24.29
N SER A 3 24.85 -34.42 23.39
CA SER A 3 24.44 -33.43 22.39
C SER A 3 23.44 -32.45 22.99
N GLU A 4 23.67 -31.14 22.86
CA GLU A 4 22.67 -30.11 23.14
C GLU A 4 21.88 -29.77 21.87
N HIS A 5 20.69 -30.38 21.74
CA HIS A 5 19.70 -29.96 20.76
C HIS A 5 18.79 -28.89 21.40
N GLY A 6 19.04 -27.63 21.08
CA GLY A 6 18.13 -26.53 21.38
C GLY A 6 16.90 -26.59 20.47
N PHE A 7 15.75 -26.97 21.04
CA PHE A 7 14.46 -26.99 20.35
C PHE A 7 13.91 -25.57 20.20
N LEU A 8 13.74 -25.11 18.96
CA LEU A 8 12.87 -23.98 18.62
C LEU A 8 11.41 -24.44 18.82
N LEU A 9 10.66 -23.73 19.66
CA LEU A 9 9.22 -23.97 19.82
C LEU A 9 8.47 -23.62 18.52
N PRO A 10 7.45 -24.40 18.12
CA PRO A 10 6.63 -24.09 16.96
C PRO A 10 5.79 -22.82 17.21
N ALA A 11 5.68 -21.97 16.19
CA ALA A 11 4.89 -20.75 16.26
C ALA A 11 3.39 -21.06 16.51
N PRO A 12 2.69 -20.28 17.36
CA PRO A 12 1.27 -20.48 17.60
C PRO A 12 0.45 -20.23 16.33
N ARG A 13 -0.55 -21.09 16.09
CA ARG A 13 -1.55 -20.90 15.03
C ARG A 13 -2.38 -19.66 15.35
N PHE A 14 -2.15 -18.59 14.59
CA PHE A 14 -3.03 -17.43 14.58
C PHE A 14 -4.09 -17.63 13.49
N GLU A 15 -5.33 -17.89 13.89
CA GLU A 15 -6.50 -17.91 13.00
C GLU A 15 -7.37 -16.67 13.32
N PRO A 16 -7.40 -15.65 12.44
CA PRO A 16 -8.24 -14.49 12.66
C PRO A 16 -9.72 -14.85 12.43
N PRO A 17 -10.65 -14.33 13.25
CA PRO A 17 -12.07 -14.62 13.09
C PRO A 17 -12.60 -14.06 11.76
N LEU A 18 -13.11 -14.94 10.90
CA LEU A 18 -13.87 -14.56 9.71
C LEU A 18 -15.22 -13.96 10.16
N GLN A 19 -15.32 -12.64 10.19
CA GLN A 19 -16.61 -11.96 10.37
C GLN A 19 -17.53 -12.30 9.20
N ARG A 20 -18.63 -13.01 9.50
CA ARG A 20 -19.72 -13.25 8.55
C ARG A 20 -20.31 -11.91 8.11
N CYS A 21 -20.25 -11.63 6.81
CA CYS A 21 -21.00 -10.55 6.18
C CYS A 21 -22.50 -10.69 6.53
N ARG A 22 -23.06 -9.70 7.23
CA ARG A 22 -24.51 -9.61 7.43
C ARG A 22 -25.16 -9.39 6.06
N ARG A 23 -25.99 -10.34 5.63
CA ARG A 23 -26.90 -10.17 4.49
C ARG A 23 -27.87 -9.02 4.81
N GLY A 24 -27.90 -8.00 3.96
CA GLY A 24 -29.01 -7.04 3.94
C GLY A 24 -30.29 -7.73 3.44
N PRO A 25 -31.48 -7.20 3.76
CA PRO A 25 -32.74 -7.75 3.29
C PRO A 25 -32.92 -7.54 1.77
N GLU A 26 -33.33 -8.60 1.07
CA GLU A 26 -33.71 -8.59 -0.34
C GLU A 26 -35.03 -7.82 -0.58
N PRO A 27 -35.21 -7.21 -1.77
CA PRO A 27 -36.47 -6.60 -2.18
C PRO A 27 -37.43 -7.65 -2.79
N ASP A 28 -38.61 -7.79 -2.20
CA ASP A 28 -39.69 -8.64 -2.71
C ASP A 28 -40.39 -8.00 -3.92
N ARG A 29 -40.54 -8.76 -5.01
CA ARG A 29 -41.17 -8.34 -6.27
C ARG A 29 -42.48 -9.07 -6.46
N ARG A 30 -43.62 -8.39 -6.27
CA ARG A 30 -44.87 -8.66 -7.01
C ARG A 30 -45.63 -7.36 -7.25
N ALA A 31 -45.83 -7.02 -8.52
CA ALA A 31 -46.80 -6.03 -9.00
C ALA A 31 -48.21 -6.65 -9.04
N PRO A 32 -49.28 -5.84 -9.06
CA PRO A 32 -49.90 -5.48 -10.35
C PRO A 32 -50.40 -4.02 -10.47
N ASP A 33 -50.90 -3.75 -11.68
CA ASP A 33 -51.17 -2.53 -12.51
C ASP A 33 -52.23 -1.47 -11.98
N PRO A 34 -52.68 -0.44 -12.75
CA PRO A 34 -52.50 0.98 -12.40
C PRO A 34 -53.81 1.78 -12.19
N GLY A 35 -53.75 2.97 -11.57
CA GLY A 35 -54.89 3.91 -11.54
C GLY A 35 -54.79 5.01 -10.47
N PRO A 36 -55.48 6.16 -10.62
CA PRO A 36 -54.81 7.46 -10.48
C PRO A 36 -55.20 8.28 -9.23
N HIS A 37 -54.40 9.32 -9.02
CA HIS A 37 -54.61 10.55 -8.23
C HIS A 37 -54.10 10.64 -6.79
N ARG A 38 -53.44 11.80 -6.59
CA ARG A 38 -53.48 12.71 -5.43
C ARG A 38 -52.31 12.62 -4.44
N LEU A 39 -51.49 13.69 -4.47
CA LEU A 39 -50.63 14.13 -3.35
C LEU A 39 -51.48 14.29 -2.07
N PRO A 40 -50.87 14.12 -0.88
CA PRO A 40 -50.38 15.31 -0.18
C PRO A 40 -49.04 15.11 0.56
N ALA A 41 -48.59 16.25 1.07
CA ALA A 41 -47.33 16.59 1.70
C ALA A 41 -47.13 16.05 3.13
N ALA A 42 -45.98 16.45 3.71
CA ALA A 42 -45.57 16.38 5.11
C ALA A 42 -45.02 15.00 5.56
N THR A 43 -43.96 14.85 6.34
CA THR A 43 -43.21 15.78 7.19
C THR A 43 -41.88 15.13 7.60
N SER A 44 -40.86 15.96 7.81
CA SER A 44 -39.89 15.93 8.91
C SER A 44 -39.39 14.58 9.46
N GLY A 45 -38.08 14.34 9.30
CA GLY A 45 -37.36 13.29 10.04
C GLY A 45 -35.85 13.38 9.91
N ARG A 46 -35.27 14.55 10.21
CA ARG A 46 -33.83 14.80 10.21
C ARG A 46 -33.19 14.09 11.41
N ALA A 47 -32.47 12.99 11.17
CA ALA A 47 -31.65 12.33 12.19
C ALA A 47 -30.29 13.05 12.38
N PRO A 48 -29.70 13.03 13.59
CA PRO A 48 -28.70 14.01 14.01
C PRO A 48 -27.27 13.64 13.57
N GLY A 49 -26.52 14.68 13.19
CA GLY A 49 -25.10 14.58 12.86
C GLY A 49 -24.23 14.47 14.12
N CYS A 50 -23.39 13.44 14.17
CA CYS A 50 -22.32 13.30 15.14
C CYS A 50 -21.21 14.33 14.83
N ARG A 51 -21.30 15.54 15.39
CA ARG A 51 -20.20 16.52 15.42
C ARG A 51 -19.40 16.32 16.70
N ASN A 52 -18.23 15.69 16.60
CA ASN A 52 -17.23 15.78 17.65
C ASN A 52 -16.63 17.19 17.65
N ARG A 53 -17.22 18.08 18.46
CA ARG A 53 -16.69 19.42 18.74
C ARG A 53 -15.68 19.26 19.88
N VAL A 54 -14.40 19.15 19.54
CA VAL A 54 -13.33 19.26 20.54
C VAL A 54 -13.19 20.74 20.88
N ASP A 55 -13.49 21.07 22.13
CA ASP A 55 -13.30 22.40 22.71
C ASP A 55 -11.81 22.76 22.67
N ARG A 56 -11.43 23.61 21.71
CA ARG A 56 -10.08 24.14 21.60
C ARG A 56 -9.97 25.27 22.62
N LYS A 57 -9.60 24.93 23.84
CA LYS A 57 -9.24 25.88 24.91
C LYS A 57 -8.18 26.84 24.37
N SER A 58 -8.60 28.07 24.12
CA SER A 58 -7.75 29.19 23.72
C SER A 58 -6.82 29.55 24.86
N THR A 59 -5.57 29.09 24.79
CA THR A 59 -4.48 29.60 25.62
C THR A 59 -3.97 30.92 25.04
N SER A 60 -3.91 31.87 25.94
CA SER A 60 -3.41 33.24 25.84
C SER A 60 -2.24 33.45 24.87
N ARG A 61 -2.37 34.49 24.05
CA ARG A 61 -1.27 35.15 23.36
C ARG A 61 -0.33 35.74 24.41
N SER A 62 0.78 35.04 24.68
CA SER A 62 1.96 35.65 25.28
C SER A 62 2.84 36.16 24.13
N SER A 63 2.98 37.49 24.07
CA SER A 63 3.91 38.19 23.18
C SER A 63 5.35 37.86 23.60
N GLY A 64 5.92 36.79 23.03
CA GLY A 64 7.34 36.46 23.07
C GLY A 64 8.05 36.85 21.77
N PRO A 65 9.39 37.01 21.75
CA PRO A 65 10.10 37.73 20.70
C PRO A 65 9.98 37.02 19.35
N ALA A 66 9.56 37.78 18.33
CA ALA A 66 9.20 37.31 17.00
C ALA A 66 10.32 36.62 16.19
N GLY A 67 11.55 36.59 16.70
CA GLY A 67 12.71 35.99 16.02
C GLY A 67 12.72 34.47 16.02
N LEU A 68 12.36 33.83 17.15
CA LEU A 68 12.50 32.37 17.32
C LEU A 68 11.39 31.55 16.62
N GLN A 69 10.17 32.10 16.59
CA GLN A 69 9.03 31.46 15.94
C GLN A 69 9.17 31.37 14.42
N ARG A 70 9.88 32.33 13.81
CA ARG A 70 10.12 32.32 12.35
C ARG A 70 11.07 31.19 11.96
N VAL A 71 12.15 31.00 12.72
CA VAL A 71 13.17 29.97 12.43
C VAL A 71 12.60 28.55 12.55
N LEU A 72 11.83 28.26 13.61
CA LEU A 72 11.23 26.93 13.80
C LEU A 72 10.20 26.58 12.71
N ARG A 73 9.39 27.55 12.27
CA ARG A 73 8.43 27.35 11.17
C ARG A 73 9.14 27.12 9.83
N SER A 74 10.22 27.83 9.57
CA SER A 74 11.05 27.63 8.37
C SER A 74 11.68 26.24 8.35
N SER A 75 12.26 25.78 9.48
CA SER A 75 12.87 24.46 9.56
C SER A 75 11.84 23.33 9.42
N HIS A 76 10.65 23.47 10.00
CA HIS A 76 9.57 22.49 9.82
C HIS A 76 9.07 22.46 8.37
N ALA A 77 8.90 23.62 7.73
CA ALA A 77 8.47 23.70 6.33
C ALA A 77 9.49 23.10 5.36
N VAL A 78 10.78 23.29 5.61
CA VAL A 78 11.87 22.67 4.84
C VAL A 78 11.89 21.16 5.05
N LYS A 79 11.77 20.69 6.29
CA LYS A 79 11.75 19.26 6.63
C LYS A 79 10.54 18.52 6.05
N THR A 80 9.35 19.13 6.04
CA THR A 80 8.17 18.52 5.42
C THR A 80 8.30 18.42 3.91
N ARG A 81 8.82 19.47 3.25
CA ARG A 81 9.01 19.47 1.79
C ARG A 81 10.02 18.41 1.33
N ASP A 82 11.18 18.33 1.97
CA ASP A 82 12.19 17.31 1.65
C ASP A 82 11.66 15.88 1.85
N SER A 83 10.89 15.67 2.93
CA SER A 83 10.24 14.38 3.20
C SER A 83 9.18 14.04 2.14
N ASP A 84 8.36 15.01 1.71
CA ASP A 84 7.32 14.81 0.70
C ASP A 84 7.90 14.54 -0.70
N GLU A 85 8.97 15.27 -1.06
CA GLU A 85 9.73 15.04 -2.29
C GLU A 85 10.39 13.66 -2.27
N CYS A 86 11.04 13.29 -1.17
CA CYS A 86 11.64 11.97 -0.98
C CYS A 86 10.59 10.85 -1.10
N ASN A 87 9.42 11.02 -0.48
CA ASN A 87 8.31 10.08 -0.57
C ASN A 87 7.79 9.95 -2.01
N THR A 88 7.66 11.07 -2.72
CA THR A 88 7.22 11.11 -4.12
C THR A 88 8.23 10.40 -5.04
N ALA A 89 9.52 10.68 -4.87
CA ALA A 89 10.60 10.02 -5.63
C ALA A 89 10.65 8.50 -5.34
N ALA A 90 10.48 8.10 -4.08
CA ALA A 90 10.40 6.71 -3.68
C ALA A 90 9.21 5.99 -4.34
N ARG A 91 8.02 6.61 -4.38
CA ARG A 91 6.82 6.07 -5.04
C ARG A 91 6.99 5.91 -6.55
N GLN A 92 7.54 6.93 -7.23
CA GLN A 92 7.78 6.88 -8.66
C GLN A 92 8.78 5.78 -9.01
N PHE A 93 9.89 5.71 -8.27
CA PHE A 93 10.87 4.66 -8.41
C PHE A 93 10.27 3.26 -8.19
N ALA A 94 9.53 3.07 -7.08
CA ALA A 94 8.90 1.79 -6.76
C ALA A 94 7.96 1.34 -7.89
N GLY A 95 7.09 2.23 -8.38
CA GLY A 95 6.19 1.92 -9.48
C GLY A 95 6.94 1.47 -10.75
N GLN A 96 8.03 2.16 -11.11
CA GLN A 96 8.82 1.81 -12.28
C GLN A 96 9.59 0.49 -12.10
N ALA A 97 10.27 0.32 -10.97
CA ALA A 97 11.06 -0.88 -10.67
C ALA A 97 10.18 -2.13 -10.60
N LEU A 98 9.00 -2.04 -9.96
CA LEU A 98 8.07 -3.15 -9.87
C LEU A 98 7.48 -3.53 -11.22
N ARG A 99 7.18 -2.56 -12.09
CA ARG A 99 6.71 -2.84 -13.45
C ARG A 99 7.77 -3.60 -14.26
N VAL A 100 9.03 -3.13 -14.21
CA VAL A 100 10.15 -3.81 -14.87
C VAL A 100 10.36 -5.21 -14.30
N ALA A 101 10.28 -5.40 -12.98
CA ALA A 101 10.40 -6.71 -12.36
C ALA A 101 9.30 -7.68 -12.83
N LEU A 102 8.04 -7.23 -12.87
CA LEU A 102 6.92 -8.03 -13.38
C LEU A 102 7.08 -8.38 -14.87
N GLU A 103 7.55 -7.45 -15.70
CA GLU A 103 7.84 -7.70 -17.12
C GLU A 103 8.95 -8.75 -17.31
N VAL A 104 9.98 -8.72 -16.45
CA VAL A 104 11.05 -9.74 -16.44
C VAL A 104 10.50 -11.11 -16.02
N LEU A 105 9.67 -11.15 -14.97
CA LEU A 105 9.01 -12.37 -14.53
C LEU A 105 8.10 -12.98 -15.62
N ASP A 106 7.45 -12.13 -16.40
CA ASP A 106 6.63 -12.55 -17.54
C ASP A 106 7.46 -12.98 -18.76
N GLY A 107 8.78 -12.75 -18.76
CA GLY A 107 9.65 -13.01 -19.91
C GLY A 107 9.52 -11.98 -21.03
N ARG A 108 8.81 -10.87 -20.80
CA ARG A 108 8.64 -9.77 -21.78
C ARG A 108 9.86 -8.86 -21.85
N ARG A 109 10.73 -8.92 -20.84
CA ARG A 109 11.95 -8.11 -20.75
C ARG A 109 13.13 -8.97 -20.26
N PRO A 110 14.35 -8.79 -20.80
CA PRO A 110 15.51 -9.53 -20.32
C PRO A 110 15.91 -9.11 -18.90
N PRO A 111 16.39 -10.03 -18.03
CA PRO A 111 16.72 -9.72 -16.63
C PRO A 111 17.78 -8.63 -16.45
N GLY A 112 18.69 -8.44 -17.41
CA GLY A 112 19.72 -7.40 -17.35
C GLY A 112 19.15 -5.97 -17.32
N GLN A 113 17.91 -5.77 -17.76
CA GLN A 113 17.27 -4.45 -17.69
C GLN A 113 16.74 -4.11 -16.28
N LEU A 114 16.69 -5.09 -15.37
CA LEU A 114 16.40 -4.84 -13.95
C LEU A 114 17.65 -4.41 -13.18
N SER A 115 18.86 -4.73 -13.67
CA SER A 115 20.13 -4.45 -12.99
C SER A 115 20.38 -2.98 -12.61
N PRO A 116 19.97 -1.97 -13.40
CA PRO A 116 20.09 -0.57 -12.99
C PRO A 116 19.18 -0.20 -11.81
N LEU A 117 18.08 -0.94 -11.61
CA LEU A 117 17.02 -0.63 -10.65
C LEU A 117 17.09 -1.50 -9.39
N ALA A 118 17.87 -2.56 -9.36
CA ALA A 118 17.83 -3.55 -8.28
C ALA A 118 19.21 -3.98 -7.82
N GLU A 119 19.31 -4.36 -6.55
CA GLU A 119 20.51 -5.03 -6.03
C GLU A 119 20.78 -6.35 -6.78
N PRO A 120 22.06 -6.75 -6.97
CA PRO A 120 22.40 -7.97 -7.70
C PRO A 120 21.69 -9.22 -7.16
N ALA A 121 21.51 -9.31 -5.84
CA ALA A 121 20.80 -10.41 -5.20
C ALA A 121 19.31 -10.48 -5.58
N VAL A 122 18.67 -9.31 -5.78
CA VAL A 122 17.28 -9.23 -6.25
C VAL A 122 17.19 -9.64 -7.71
N VAL A 123 18.12 -9.18 -8.56
CA VAL A 123 18.18 -9.59 -9.98
C VAL A 123 18.33 -11.11 -10.10
N ALA A 124 19.23 -11.70 -9.32
CA ALA A 124 19.42 -13.15 -9.29
C ALA A 124 18.15 -13.89 -8.84
N SER A 125 17.49 -13.40 -7.78
CA SER A 125 16.24 -13.98 -7.27
C SER A 125 15.11 -13.92 -8.30
N VAL A 126 14.92 -12.77 -8.97
CA VAL A 126 13.91 -12.59 -10.03
C VAL A 126 14.21 -13.51 -11.23
N ARG A 127 15.48 -13.62 -11.65
CA ARG A 127 15.89 -14.55 -12.71
C ARG A 127 15.55 -15.99 -12.36
N THR A 128 15.83 -16.41 -11.13
CA THR A 128 15.51 -17.75 -10.64
C THR A 128 14.00 -17.99 -10.65
N LEU A 129 13.20 -17.03 -10.16
CA LEU A 129 11.74 -17.13 -10.17
C LEU A 129 11.16 -17.24 -11.59
N ALA A 130 11.66 -16.44 -12.52
CA ALA A 130 11.24 -16.48 -13.92
C ALA A 130 11.56 -17.84 -14.57
N GLY A 131 12.75 -18.40 -14.30
CA GLY A 131 13.18 -19.70 -14.82
C GLY A 131 12.46 -20.90 -14.18
N ALA A 132 12.10 -20.82 -12.90
CA ALA A 132 11.42 -21.90 -12.19
C ALA A 132 9.97 -22.12 -12.66
N GLY A 133 9.36 -21.11 -13.30
CA GLY A 133 8.00 -21.19 -13.84
C GLY A 133 6.87 -21.29 -12.79
N ARG A 134 7.18 -21.09 -11.50
CA ARG A 134 6.23 -21.22 -10.37
C ARG A 134 5.64 -19.88 -9.92
N LEU A 135 5.42 -18.96 -10.86
CA LEU A 135 4.86 -17.66 -10.55
C LEU A 135 3.34 -17.77 -10.33
N PRO A 136 2.79 -17.15 -9.27
CA PRO A 136 1.36 -17.16 -9.02
C PRO A 136 0.58 -16.63 -10.22
N GLY A 137 -0.35 -17.45 -10.73
CA GLY A 137 -1.27 -17.09 -11.80
C GLY A 137 -0.61 -16.84 -13.15
N ARG A 138 0.60 -17.34 -13.42
CA ARG A 138 1.32 -17.11 -14.68
C ARG A 138 0.51 -17.57 -15.89
N GLU A 139 -0.23 -18.65 -15.74
CA GLU A 139 -1.16 -19.21 -16.73
C GLU A 139 -2.32 -18.26 -17.08
N LEU A 140 -2.59 -17.25 -16.26
CA LEU A 140 -3.68 -16.29 -16.43
C LEU A 140 -3.26 -15.07 -17.27
N GLY A 141 -2.04 -15.05 -17.78
CA GLY A 141 -1.51 -14.00 -18.65
C GLY A 141 -0.52 -13.06 -17.96
N SER A 142 -0.23 -11.93 -18.60
CA SER A 142 0.77 -10.96 -18.15
C SER A 142 0.32 -10.22 -16.90
N ALA A 143 1.28 -9.89 -16.03
CA ALA A 143 1.03 -9.09 -14.85
C ALA A 143 0.84 -7.61 -15.18
N THR A 144 -0.21 -7.01 -14.62
CA THR A 144 -0.47 -5.57 -14.66
C THR A 144 -0.40 -5.00 -13.26
N LEU A 145 0.54 -4.09 -13.01
CA LEU A 145 0.69 -3.41 -11.72
C LEU A 145 -0.51 -2.48 -11.48
N THR A 146 -1.18 -2.61 -10.33
CA THR A 146 -2.38 -1.81 -10.02
C THR A 146 -2.15 -0.78 -8.93
N ARG A 147 -1.87 -1.22 -7.71
CA ARG A 147 -1.69 -0.33 -6.54
C ARG A 147 -0.28 -0.47 -6.00
N VAL A 148 0.33 0.65 -5.63
CA VAL A 148 1.64 0.68 -4.99
C VAL A 148 1.53 1.53 -3.72
N TYR A 149 1.82 0.92 -2.59
CA TYR A 149 1.91 1.57 -1.29
C TYR A 149 3.37 1.60 -0.87
N VAL A 150 3.89 2.80 -0.60
CA VAL A 150 5.26 3.01 -0.12
C VAL A 150 5.20 3.56 1.29
N ILE A 151 5.90 2.89 2.20
CA ILE A 151 5.97 3.20 3.61
C ILE A 151 7.43 3.48 3.94
N MET A 152 7.74 4.73 4.26
CA MET A 152 9.09 5.11 4.68
C MET A 152 9.38 4.44 6.04
N ALA A 153 10.35 3.53 6.06
CA ALA A 153 10.73 2.82 7.28
C ALA A 153 11.84 3.57 8.03
N GLU A 154 12.82 4.09 7.29
CA GLU A 154 13.95 4.86 7.78
C GLU A 154 14.34 5.92 6.73
N PRO A 155 15.16 6.94 7.07
CA PRO A 155 15.70 7.86 6.07
C PRO A 155 16.45 7.09 4.97
N GLY A 156 15.93 7.15 3.74
CA GLY A 156 16.52 6.42 2.60
C GLY A 156 16.19 4.93 2.55
N LYS A 157 15.21 4.43 3.31
CA LYS A 157 14.70 3.06 3.18
C LYS A 157 13.17 3.06 3.24
N ALA A 158 12.54 2.36 2.32
CA ALA A 158 11.09 2.22 2.31
C ALA A 158 10.67 0.79 2.04
N GLU A 159 9.62 0.35 2.73
CA GLU A 159 8.91 -0.88 2.43
C GLU A 159 7.80 -0.59 1.43
N VAL A 160 7.57 -1.54 0.53
CA VAL A 160 6.65 -1.42 -0.58
C VAL A 160 5.71 -2.61 -0.59
N CYS A 161 4.41 -2.34 -0.55
CA CYS A 161 3.36 -3.33 -0.76
C CYS A 161 2.63 -2.97 -2.04
N ALA A 162 2.48 -3.91 -2.96
CA ALA A 162 1.78 -3.65 -4.21
C ALA A 162 0.84 -4.78 -4.61
N GLY A 163 -0.19 -4.41 -5.36
CA GLY A 163 -1.09 -5.34 -6.03
C GLY A 163 -0.76 -5.44 -7.51
N TYR A 164 -0.96 -6.63 -8.09
CA TYR A 164 -0.91 -6.82 -9.53
C TYR A 164 -1.99 -7.81 -9.99
N ASP A 165 -2.43 -7.63 -11.22
CA ASP A 165 -3.52 -8.41 -11.80
C ASP A 165 -2.95 -9.34 -12.85
N ARG A 166 -3.48 -10.57 -12.91
CA ARG A 166 -3.29 -11.48 -14.04
C ARG A 166 -4.65 -12.04 -14.42
N GLY A 167 -5.09 -11.77 -15.65
CA GLY A 167 -6.45 -12.05 -16.07
C GLY A 167 -7.46 -11.41 -15.11
N GLY A 168 -8.41 -12.20 -14.61
CA GLY A 168 -9.41 -11.76 -13.63
C GLY A 168 -9.02 -11.91 -12.15
N ARG A 169 -7.75 -12.19 -11.84
CA ARG A 169 -7.29 -12.42 -10.46
C ARG A 169 -6.31 -11.35 -9.99
N HIS A 170 -6.46 -10.97 -8.73
CA HIS A 170 -5.59 -10.03 -8.02
C HIS A 170 -4.59 -10.77 -7.14
N PHE A 171 -3.33 -10.36 -7.22
CA PHE A 171 -2.21 -10.89 -6.44
C PHE A 171 -1.51 -9.76 -5.72
N ALA A 172 -0.66 -10.12 -4.76
CA ALA A 172 0.13 -9.18 -3.99
C ALA A 172 1.62 -9.45 -4.15
N LEU A 173 2.41 -8.40 -3.95
CA LEU A 173 3.85 -8.49 -3.83
C LEU A 173 4.34 -7.57 -2.72
N ALA A 174 5.47 -7.95 -2.14
CA ALA A 174 6.19 -7.17 -1.14
C ALA A 174 7.61 -6.90 -1.63
N ALA A 175 8.09 -5.70 -1.37
CA ALA A 175 9.42 -5.28 -1.75
C ALA A 175 9.97 -4.28 -0.75
N SER A 176 11.28 -4.10 -0.73
CA SER A 176 11.93 -3.00 -0.02
C SER A 176 12.85 -2.25 -0.98
N ILE A 177 12.95 -0.94 -0.80
CA ILE A 177 13.83 -0.06 -1.58
C ILE A 177 14.76 0.70 -0.65
N VAL A 178 16.00 0.89 -1.09
CA VAL A 178 17.04 1.61 -0.37
C VAL A 178 17.62 2.70 -1.25
N ARG A 179 17.97 3.84 -0.66
CA ARG A 179 18.55 4.99 -1.35
C ARG A 179 20.05 4.99 -1.14
N GLY A 180 20.78 4.68 -2.21
CA GLY A 180 22.23 4.82 -2.28
C GLY A 180 22.63 6.18 -2.85
N ARG A 181 23.92 6.31 -3.18
CA ARG A 181 24.48 7.53 -3.79
C ARG A 181 23.89 7.84 -5.17
N SER A 182 23.53 6.80 -5.93
CA SER A 182 22.97 6.91 -7.27
C SER A 182 21.44 6.98 -7.29
N GLY A 183 20.79 7.13 -6.14
CA GLY A 183 19.34 7.11 -6.00
C GLY A 183 18.80 5.80 -5.43
N TRP A 184 17.50 5.57 -5.64
CA TRP A 184 16.79 4.41 -5.12
C TRP A 184 17.13 3.12 -5.86
N ARG A 185 17.15 2.01 -5.13
CA ARG A 185 17.38 0.64 -5.63
C ARG A 185 16.46 -0.34 -4.92
N LEU A 186 16.00 -1.36 -5.63
CA LEU A 186 15.21 -2.46 -5.10
C LEU A 186 16.12 -3.41 -4.32
N ALA A 187 15.88 -3.55 -3.01
CA ALA A 187 16.71 -4.33 -2.09
C ALA A 187 16.10 -5.69 -1.73
N ALA A 188 14.77 -5.80 -1.76
CA ALA A 188 14.06 -7.07 -1.62
C ALA A 188 12.84 -7.10 -2.54
N PHE A 189 12.45 -8.30 -2.97
CA PHE A 189 11.30 -8.51 -3.84
C PHE A 189 10.72 -9.93 -3.64
N ARG A 190 9.41 -10.01 -3.42
CA ARG A 190 8.66 -11.27 -3.24
C ARG A 190 7.27 -11.14 -3.83
N VAL A 191 6.83 -12.17 -4.56
CA VAL A 191 5.45 -12.34 -5.02
C VAL A 191 4.75 -13.37 -4.14
N CYS A 192 3.47 -13.14 -3.83
CA CYS A 192 2.66 -13.97 -2.93
C CYS A 192 1.55 -14.70 -3.68
#